data_AF-A0AAE3N7K1-F1
#
_entry.id   AF-A0AAE3N7K1-F1
#
_cell.length_a   1.000
_cell.length_b   1.000
_cell.length_c   1.000
_cell.angle_alpha   90.00
_cell.angle_beta   90.00
_cell.angle_gamma   90.00
#
_symmetry.space_group_name_H-M   'P 1'
#
loop_
_entity.id
_entity.type
_entity.pdbx_description
1 polymer ?
#
loop_
_entity_poly.entity_id
_entity_poly.type
_entity_poly.pdbx_seq_one_letter_code
_entity_poly.pdbx_strand_id
1 'polypeptide(L)'
;MHLEGSCHCGCVRFSVEAGEYLPFMRCYCSICRKTAGTGGYAINIGADHRTLKVMKGKRHLRIYQAQIADKKTGETRTSSGQRHFCGKCGTALWIWDPQWPDQVYPHASAIDTPLPKPPANCHVSLDSMASWVRVEGMAGDERYETFPAFSLKEWHERRVGNHPG
;
A
#
# COMPACT_ATOMS: atom_id res chain seq x y z
N MET A 1 7.46 -1.05 14.76
CA MET A 1 7.03 0.35 14.96
C MET A 1 5.51 0.38 15.06
N HIS A 2 5.00 0.98 16.13
CA HIS A 2 3.57 1.23 16.29
C HIS A 2 3.13 2.39 15.39
N LEU A 3 2.12 2.15 14.54
CA LEU A 3 1.55 3.17 13.66
C LEU A 3 0.10 3.44 14.06
N GLU A 4 -0.22 4.71 14.27
CA GLU A 4 -1.58 5.23 14.37
C GLU A 4 -1.96 5.91 13.06
N GLY A 5 -3.19 5.70 12.62
CA GLY A 5 -3.72 6.32 11.41
C GLY A 5 -5.19 6.66 11.50
N SER A 6 -5.60 7.59 10.65
CA SER A 6 -6.97 8.07 10.60
C SER A 6 -7.40 8.49 9.18
N CYS A 7 -8.71 8.56 8.97
CA CYS A 7 -9.23 9.24 7.80
C CYS A 7 -9.22 10.76 7.99
N HIS A 8 -9.25 11.53 6.89
CA HIS A 8 -9.22 12.99 6.95
C HIS A 8 -10.33 13.61 7.83
N CYS A 9 -11.54 13.04 7.81
CA CYS A 9 -12.63 13.52 8.66
C CYS A 9 -12.60 13.01 10.12
N GLY A 10 -11.58 12.25 10.51
CA GLY A 10 -11.40 11.69 11.87
C GLY A 10 -12.46 10.68 12.32
N CYS A 11 -13.34 10.25 11.40
CA CYS A 11 -14.41 9.30 11.71
C CYS A 11 -13.90 7.87 11.88
N VAL A 12 -12.84 7.49 11.15
CA VAL A 12 -12.15 6.20 11.26
C VAL A 12 -10.77 6.45 11.88
N ARG A 13 -10.41 5.66 12.88
CA ARG A 13 -9.07 5.60 13.49
C ARG A 13 -8.64 4.16 13.66
N PHE A 14 -7.38 3.87 13.39
CA PHE A 14 -6.81 2.53 13.50
C PHE A 14 -5.38 2.58 14.02
N SER A 15 -4.90 1.45 14.51
CA SER A 15 -3.50 1.23 14.87
C SER A 15 -2.99 -0.10 14.29
N VAL A 16 -1.70 -0.22 14.02
CA VAL A 16 -1.06 -1.45 13.52
C VAL A 16 0.45 -1.44 13.82
N GLU A 17 1.05 -2.61 13.98
CA GLU A 17 2.50 -2.77 14.07
C GLU A 17 3.12 -3.01 12.69
N ALA A 18 4.11 -2.18 12.35
CA ALA A 18 4.95 -2.34 11.16
C ALA A 18 6.35 -2.82 11.52
N GLY A 19 7.06 -3.44 10.57
CA GLY A 19 8.47 -3.81 10.75
C GLY A 19 9.38 -2.60 10.99
N GLU A 20 10.54 -2.81 11.62
CA GLU A 20 11.47 -1.75 12.03
C GLU A 20 12.14 -1.01 10.86
N TYR A 21 12.13 -1.60 9.66
CA TYR A 21 12.71 -1.01 8.46
C TYR A 21 11.59 -0.71 7.47
N LEU A 22 11.28 0.58 7.32
CA LEU A 22 10.38 1.09 6.30
C LEU A 22 11.16 1.37 5.03
N PRO A 23 11.16 0.45 4.08
CA PRO A 23 10.92 0.92 2.72
C PRO A 23 9.44 0.84 2.38
N PHE A 24 9.01 1.91 1.74
CA PHE A 24 7.66 2.04 1.23
C PHE A 24 7.59 1.46 -0.18
N MET A 25 6.51 0.74 -0.48
CA MET A 25 6.22 0.30 -1.83
C MET A 25 5.37 1.35 -2.56
N ARG A 26 5.92 1.91 -3.63
CA ARG A 26 5.25 2.83 -4.54
C ARG A 26 4.64 2.03 -5.68
N CYS A 27 3.32 1.89 -5.69
CA CYS A 27 2.61 1.19 -6.76
C CYS A 27 1.99 2.19 -7.74
N TYR A 28 2.40 2.09 -9.01
CA TYR A 28 2.03 3.01 -10.09
C TYR A 28 0.82 2.55 -10.91
N CYS A 29 0.31 1.36 -10.61
CA CYS A 29 -0.81 0.79 -11.36
C CYS A 29 -2.03 1.72 -11.31
N SER A 30 -2.83 1.66 -12.37
CA SER A 30 -4.00 2.52 -12.52
C SER A 30 -4.96 2.46 -11.34
N ILE A 31 -5.10 1.30 -10.70
CA ILE A 31 -5.96 1.10 -9.54
C ILE A 31 -5.40 1.86 -8.33
N CYS A 32 -4.14 1.61 -7.96
CA CYS A 32 -3.51 2.22 -6.79
C CYS A 32 -3.41 3.74 -6.95
N ARG A 33 -2.98 4.21 -8.13
CA ARG A 33 -2.97 5.65 -8.46
C ARG A 33 -4.34 6.29 -8.28
N LYS A 34 -5.40 5.70 -8.85
CA LYS A 34 -6.76 6.28 -8.81
C LYS A 34 -7.41 6.20 -7.43
N THR A 35 -7.10 5.19 -6.63
CA THR A 35 -7.77 4.95 -5.34
C THR A 35 -7.05 5.58 -4.16
N ALA A 36 -5.73 5.75 -4.22
CA ALA A 36 -4.93 6.17 -3.07
C ALA A 36 -3.72 7.06 -3.41
N GLY A 37 -3.50 7.40 -4.69
CA GLY A 37 -2.22 7.92 -5.17
C GLY A 37 -2.33 9.15 -6.07
N THR A 38 -2.87 10.26 -5.57
CA THR A 38 -3.07 11.51 -6.32
C THR A 38 -1.77 12.09 -6.91
N GLY A 39 -0.62 11.83 -6.27
CA GLY A 39 0.71 12.19 -6.79
C GLY A 39 1.25 11.29 -7.91
N GLY A 40 0.47 10.30 -8.37
CA GLY A 40 0.86 9.39 -9.46
C GLY A 40 1.07 7.94 -9.05
N TYR A 41 1.12 7.65 -7.75
CA TYR A 41 1.31 6.32 -7.17
C TYR A 41 0.77 6.27 -5.74
N ALA A 42 0.37 5.09 -5.27
CA ALA A 42 0.07 4.87 -3.86
C ALA A 42 1.34 4.45 -3.12
N ILE A 43 1.52 4.91 -1.89
CA ILE A 43 2.62 4.55 -1.01
C ILE A 43 2.09 3.57 0.03
N ASN A 44 2.54 2.32 -0.03
CA ASN A 44 2.12 1.23 0.84
C ASN A 44 3.20 0.93 1.87
N ILE A 45 2.79 0.82 3.13
CA ILE A 45 3.64 0.45 4.26
C ILE A 45 3.39 -1.02 4.58
N GLY A 46 4.42 -1.85 4.73
CA GLY A 46 4.24 -3.24 5.16
C GLY A 46 3.99 -3.33 6.67
N ALA A 47 2.89 -3.96 7.08
CA ALA A 47 2.54 -4.13 8.48
C ALA A 47 1.90 -5.52 8.77
N ASP A 48 1.89 -5.91 10.04
CA ASP A 48 1.31 -7.19 10.49
C ASP A 48 -0.20 -7.05 10.68
N HIS A 49 -0.97 -7.71 9.80
CA HIS A 49 -2.42 -7.66 9.81
C HIS A 49 -3.02 -8.12 11.15
N ARG A 50 -2.37 -9.05 11.86
CA ARG A 50 -2.84 -9.60 13.14
C ARG A 50 -2.87 -8.54 14.24
N THR A 51 -2.12 -7.46 14.06
CA THR A 51 -2.04 -6.33 15.00
C THR A 51 -2.97 -5.17 14.65
N LEU A 52 -3.63 -5.23 13.48
CA LEU A 52 -4.52 -4.17 13.02
C LEU A 52 -5.75 -4.05 13.92
N LYS A 53 -5.94 -2.87 14.51
CA LYS A 53 -7.09 -2.56 15.36
C LYS A 53 -7.81 -1.32 14.85
N VAL A 54 -9.07 -1.46 14.46
CA VAL A 54 -9.94 -0.31 14.16
C VAL A 54 -10.53 0.20 15.47
N MET A 55 -9.91 1.25 16.02
CA MET A 55 -10.23 1.86 17.31
C MET A 55 -11.54 2.66 17.27
N LYS A 56 -11.87 3.26 16.11
CA LYS A 56 -13.09 4.05 15.93
C LYS A 56 -13.60 3.92 14.50
N GLY A 57 -14.92 3.97 14.33
CA GLY A 57 -15.52 4.24 13.02
C GLY A 57 -15.75 3.04 12.11
N LYS A 58 -15.79 1.80 12.64
CA LYS A 58 -16.09 0.59 11.85
C LYS A 58 -17.31 0.75 10.92
N ARG A 59 -18.36 1.43 11.38
CA ARG A 59 -19.57 1.74 10.57
C ARG A 59 -19.32 2.58 9.31
N HIS A 60 -18.25 3.36 9.29
CA HIS A 60 -17.84 4.23 8.18
C HIS A 60 -16.80 3.57 7.28
N LEU A 61 -16.33 2.37 7.63
CA LEU A 61 -15.40 1.61 6.82
C LEU A 61 -16.14 1.02 5.61
N ARG A 62 -15.53 1.13 4.44
CA ARG A 62 -16.00 0.52 3.20
C ARG A 62 -14.84 -0.21 2.54
N ILE A 63 -15.18 -1.22 1.75
CA ILE A 63 -14.22 -2.08 1.06
C ILE A 63 -14.51 -1.99 -0.43
N TYR A 64 -13.46 -1.77 -1.23
CA TYR A 64 -13.51 -1.80 -2.68
C TYR A 64 -12.54 -2.85 -3.23
N GLN A 65 -13.04 -3.70 -4.11
CA GLN A 65 -12.26 -4.64 -4.90
C GLN A 65 -12.34 -4.24 -6.37
N ALA A 66 -11.18 -3.98 -6.98
CA ALA A 66 -11.13 -3.49 -8.35
C ALA A 66 -11.49 -4.59 -9.35
N GLN A 67 -12.14 -4.19 -10.44
CA GLN A 67 -12.33 -5.04 -11.61
C GLN A 67 -11.09 -4.95 -12.50
N ILE A 68 -10.55 -6.10 -12.91
CA ILE A 68 -9.36 -6.21 -13.74
C ILE A 68 -9.77 -6.91 -15.03
N ALA A 69 -9.65 -6.22 -16.16
CA ALA A 69 -9.83 -6.81 -17.47
C ALA A 69 -8.52 -7.44 -17.96
N ASP A 70 -8.56 -8.68 -18.40
CA ASP A 70 -7.48 -9.30 -19.14
C ASP A 70 -7.39 -8.63 -20.52
N LYS A 71 -6.21 -8.11 -20.87
CA LYS A 71 -6.01 -7.39 -22.14
C LYS A 71 -6.07 -8.29 -23.37
N LYS A 72 -5.84 -9.59 -23.23
CA LYS A 72 -5.82 -10.58 -24.31
C LYS A 72 -7.19 -11.21 -24.50
N THR A 73 -7.87 -11.59 -23.42
CA THR A 73 -9.16 -12.31 -23.48
C THR A 73 -10.36 -11.38 -23.34
N GLY A 74 -10.18 -10.18 -22.76
CA GLY A 74 -11.28 -9.26 -22.43
C GLY A 74 -12.09 -9.67 -21.21
N GLU A 75 -11.79 -10.82 -20.60
CA GLU A 75 -12.49 -11.29 -19.41
C GLU A 75 -12.20 -10.37 -18.23
N THR A 76 -13.24 -10.08 -17.44
CA THR A 76 -13.12 -9.25 -16.25
C THR A 76 -13.17 -10.12 -14.99
N ARG A 77 -12.19 -9.94 -14.12
CA ARG A 77 -12.14 -10.59 -12.81
C ARG A 77 -12.08 -9.57 -11.68
N THR A 78 -12.63 -9.95 -10.53
CA THR A 78 -12.51 -9.16 -9.31
C THR A 78 -11.14 -9.39 -8.66
N SER A 79 -10.45 -8.30 -8.31
CA SER A 79 -9.19 -8.32 -7.55
C SER A 79 -9.44 -8.83 -6.13
N SER A 80 -8.59 -9.73 -5.63
CA SER A 80 -8.59 -10.17 -4.23
C SER A 80 -8.26 -9.03 -3.26
N GLY A 81 -7.42 -8.08 -3.68
CA GLY A 81 -7.01 -6.94 -2.87
C GLY A 81 -8.19 -6.06 -2.43
N GLN A 82 -8.48 -6.09 -1.14
CA GLN A 82 -9.51 -5.33 -0.46
C GLN A 82 -8.97 -3.97 -0.03
N ARG A 83 -9.41 -2.92 -0.73
CA ARG A 83 -9.04 -1.53 -0.44
C ARG A 83 -10.02 -0.96 0.57
N HIS A 84 -9.54 -0.73 1.78
CA HIS A 84 -10.32 -0.20 2.87
C HIS A 84 -10.25 1.33 2.87
N PHE A 85 -11.41 1.99 2.92
CA PHE A 85 -11.50 3.44 2.88
C PHE A 85 -12.63 3.96 3.76
N CYS A 86 -12.57 5.25 4.09
CA CYS A 86 -13.65 5.92 4.79
C CYS A 86 -14.77 6.27 3.81
N GLY A 87 -15.94 5.66 3.96
CA GLY A 87 -17.13 5.97 3.16
C GLY A 87 -17.70 7.38 3.34
N LYS A 88 -17.20 8.15 4.32
CA LYS A 88 -17.64 9.54 4.57
C LYS A 88 -16.79 10.58 3.83
N CYS A 89 -15.47 10.38 3.77
CA CYS A 89 -14.54 11.36 3.18
C CYS A 89 -13.65 10.81 2.06
N GLY A 90 -13.79 9.53 1.71
CA GLY A 90 -13.02 8.90 0.63
C GLY A 90 -11.55 8.58 0.95
N THR A 91 -11.04 8.92 2.14
CA THR A 91 -9.64 8.60 2.49
C THR A 91 -9.40 7.11 2.39
N ALA A 92 -8.47 6.72 1.52
CA ALA A 92 -7.94 5.36 1.44
C ALA A 92 -7.07 5.09 2.67
N LEU A 93 -7.30 3.97 3.35
CA LEU A 93 -6.70 3.67 4.65
C LEU A 93 -5.64 2.58 4.54
N TRP A 94 -6.02 1.40 4.05
CA TRP A 94 -5.10 0.29 3.84
C TRP A 94 -5.61 -0.69 2.78
N ILE A 95 -4.71 -1.54 2.30
CA ILE A 95 -5.04 -2.71 1.47
C ILE A 95 -4.78 -3.97 2.29
N TRP A 96 -5.69 -4.93 2.21
CA TRP A 96 -5.48 -6.29 2.69
C TRP A 96 -5.84 -7.26 1.57
N ASP A 97 -5.09 -8.35 1.43
CA ASP A 97 -5.38 -9.36 0.42
C ASP A 97 -5.40 -10.75 1.11
N PRO A 98 -6.47 -11.54 0.95
CA PRO A 98 -6.53 -12.88 1.51
C PRO A 98 -5.42 -13.83 1.02
N GLN A 99 -4.75 -13.52 -0.10
CA GLN A 99 -3.57 -14.27 -0.56
C GLN A 99 -2.37 -14.15 0.39
N TRP A 100 -2.29 -13.06 1.16
CA TRP A 100 -1.27 -12.83 2.19
C TRP A 100 -1.94 -12.41 3.50
N PRO A 101 -2.61 -13.35 4.20
CA PRO A 101 -3.54 -13.03 5.28
C PRO A 101 -2.89 -12.33 6.49
N ASP A 102 -1.59 -12.55 6.71
CA ASP A 102 -0.81 -11.93 7.78
C ASP A 102 -0.28 -10.53 7.42
N GLN A 103 -0.45 -10.09 6.17
CA GLN A 103 0.09 -8.81 5.69
C GLN A 103 -1.02 -7.80 5.48
N VAL A 104 -0.80 -6.57 5.96
CA VAL A 104 -1.65 -5.43 5.64
C VAL A 104 -0.79 -4.28 5.18
N TYR A 105 -1.36 -3.46 4.30
CA TYR A 105 -0.65 -2.37 3.63
C TYR A 105 -1.31 -1.01 3.89
N PRO A 106 -1.09 -0.37 5.05
CA PRO A 106 -1.54 1.00 5.28
C PRO A 106 -0.99 1.95 4.23
N HIS A 107 -1.82 2.88 3.78
CA HIS A 107 -1.36 3.98 2.94
C HIS A 107 -0.65 5.02 3.79
N ALA A 108 0.56 5.44 3.38
CA ALA A 108 1.33 6.43 4.12
C ALA A 108 0.57 7.75 4.33
N SER A 109 -0.34 8.10 3.41
CA SER A 109 -1.21 9.29 3.51
C SER A 109 -2.29 9.21 4.60
N ALA A 110 -2.52 8.04 5.19
CA ALA A 110 -3.47 7.83 6.27
C ALA A 110 -2.81 7.60 7.64
N ILE A 111 -1.48 7.66 7.72
CA ILE A 111 -0.72 7.50 8.97
C ILE A 111 -0.53 8.86 9.62
N ASP A 112 -0.92 8.96 10.89
CA ASP A 112 -0.75 10.15 11.73
C ASP A 112 0.59 10.12 12.48
N THR A 113 1.10 8.92 12.80
CA THR A 113 2.44 8.75 13.38
C THR A 113 3.52 9.33 12.43
N PRO A 114 4.44 10.18 12.91
CA PRO A 114 5.53 10.69 12.09
C PRO A 114 6.34 9.56 11.45
N LEU A 115 6.33 9.51 10.12
CA LEU A 115 7.05 8.50 9.35
C LEU A 115 8.49 8.98 9.06
N PRO A 116 9.51 8.14 9.28
CA PRO A 116 10.87 8.47 8.87
C PRO A 116 10.97 8.53 7.34
N LYS A 117 12.01 9.20 6.85
CA LYS A 117 12.40 9.07 5.44
C LYS A 117 12.86 7.63 5.21
N PRO A 118 12.31 6.92 4.22
CA PRO A 118 12.70 5.54 3.97
C PRO A 118 14.12 5.53 3.38
N PRO A 119 15.02 4.60 3.80
CA PRO A 119 16.37 4.47 3.23
C PRO A 119 16.35 3.89 1.81
N ALA A 120 15.21 3.30 1.38
CA ALA A 120 14.96 2.86 0.02
C ALA A 120 13.46 2.91 -0.33
N ASN A 121 13.12 2.89 -1.61
CA ASN A 121 11.76 2.61 -2.09
C ASN A 121 11.78 1.37 -3.00
N CYS A 122 10.61 0.73 -3.09
CA CYS A 122 10.32 -0.30 -4.08
C CYS A 122 9.24 0.24 -5.04
N HIS A 123 9.58 0.42 -6.32
CA HIS A 123 8.66 0.90 -7.34
C HIS A 123 8.12 -0.28 -8.14
N VAL A 124 6.80 -0.41 -8.19
CA VAL A 124 6.14 -1.55 -8.86
C VAL A 124 5.06 -1.09 -9.85
N SER A 125 4.86 -1.90 -10.89
CA SER A 125 3.86 -1.66 -11.95
C SER A 125 4.12 -0.38 -12.76
N LEU A 126 5.38 -0.11 -13.10
CA LEU A 126 5.79 1.03 -13.93
C LEU A 126 5.21 0.97 -15.36
N ASP A 127 4.93 -0.23 -15.88
CA ASP A 127 4.28 -0.44 -17.18
C ASP A 127 2.85 0.12 -17.27
N SER A 128 2.23 0.36 -16.11
CA SER A 128 0.86 0.87 -15.93
C SER A 128 0.85 2.32 -15.43
N MET A 129 2.03 2.93 -15.28
CA MET A 129 2.21 4.32 -14.90
C MET A 129 1.54 5.23 -15.93
N ALA A 130 0.89 6.30 -15.46
CA ALA A 130 0.36 7.30 -16.37
C ALA A 130 1.50 8.15 -16.96
N SER A 131 1.39 8.54 -18.22
CA SER A 131 2.44 9.26 -18.97
C SER A 131 2.88 10.58 -18.34
N TRP A 132 2.03 11.21 -17.52
CA TRP A 132 2.34 12.46 -16.81
C TRP A 132 3.09 12.25 -15.48
N VAL A 133 3.20 11.01 -15.00
CA VAL A 133 3.86 10.70 -13.72
C VAL A 133 5.37 10.61 -13.95
N ARG A 134 6.15 11.26 -13.08
CA ARG A 134 7.60 11.09 -13.02
C ARG A 134 7.95 10.14 -11.89
N VAL A 135 8.86 9.19 -12.15
CA VAL A 135 9.35 8.26 -11.13
C VAL A 135 10.44 8.95 -10.31
N GLU A 136 10.02 9.59 -9.22
CA GLU A 136 10.91 10.16 -8.22
C GLU A 136 11.36 9.10 -7.21
N GLY A 137 12.60 9.17 -6.75
CA GLY A 137 13.19 8.22 -5.81
C GLY A 137 14.70 8.38 -5.71
N MET A 138 15.36 7.47 -5.01
CA MET A 138 16.82 7.41 -4.89
C MET A 138 17.43 6.57 -6.01
N ALA A 139 18.73 6.75 -6.26
CA ALA A 139 19.43 6.05 -7.35
C ALA A 139 19.44 4.52 -7.19
N GLY A 140 19.42 4.02 -5.94
CA GLY A 140 19.40 2.59 -5.62
C GLY A 140 18.00 2.00 -5.40
N ASP A 141 16.93 2.76 -5.69
CA ASP A 141 15.57 2.24 -5.55
C ASP A 141 15.30 1.15 -6.59
N GLU A 142 14.76 0.01 -6.14
CA GLU A 142 14.39 -1.07 -7.05
C GLU A 142 13.14 -0.70 -7.85
N ARG A 143 13.17 -1.01 -9.13
CA ARG A 143 12.13 -0.61 -10.10
C ARG A 143 11.68 -1.82 -10.91
N TYR A 144 10.38 -2.07 -10.90
CA TYR A 144 9.76 -3.21 -11.56
C TYR A 144 8.67 -2.75 -12.53
N GLU A 145 8.75 -3.22 -13.77
CA GLU A 145 7.75 -2.95 -14.80
C GLU A 145 6.38 -3.49 -14.39
N THR A 146 6.32 -4.72 -13.87
CA THR A 146 5.08 -5.36 -13.39
C THR A 146 5.07 -5.47 -11.86
N PHE A 147 3.94 -5.90 -11.29
CA PHE A 147 3.92 -6.27 -9.87
C PHE A 147 4.74 -7.55 -9.68
N PRO A 148 5.76 -7.57 -8.80
CA PRO A 148 6.63 -8.72 -8.66
C PRO A 148 5.91 -9.91 -8.03
N ALA A 149 6.44 -11.13 -8.25
CA ALA A 149 5.91 -12.36 -7.64
C ALA A 149 6.27 -12.51 -6.14
N PHE A 150 6.63 -11.41 -5.48
CA PHE A 150 6.95 -11.36 -4.06
C PHE A 150 6.18 -10.23 -3.39
N SER A 151 5.87 -10.42 -2.11
CA SER A 151 5.28 -9.44 -1.22
C SER A 151 6.31 -8.42 -0.74
N LEU A 152 5.84 -7.29 -0.21
CA LEU A 152 6.74 -6.29 0.40
C LEU A 152 7.53 -6.90 1.57
N LYS A 153 6.93 -7.81 2.35
CA LYS A 153 7.62 -8.53 3.42
C LYS A 153 8.82 -9.34 2.90
N GLU A 154 8.63 -10.17 1.88
CA GLU A 154 9.71 -10.95 1.28
C GLU A 154 10.80 -10.06 0.68
N TRP A 155 10.40 -8.92 0.11
CA TRP A 155 11.34 -7.92 -0.38
C TRP A 155 12.21 -7.34 0.75
N HIS A 156 11.63 -7.08 1.94
CA HIS A 156 12.39 -6.61 3.12
C HIS A 156 13.37 -7.67 3.61
N GLU A 157 12.90 -8.92 3.73
CA GLU A 157 13.71 -10.04 4.23
C GLU A 157 14.98 -10.25 3.39
N ARG A 158 14.88 -10.11 2.07
CA ARG A 158 16.04 -10.18 1.14
C ARG A 158 17.08 -9.10 1.37
N ARG A 159 16.68 -7.93 1.88
CA ARG A 159 17.58 -6.78 2.10
C ARG A 159 18.19 -6.78 3.50
N VAL A 160 17.42 -7.19 4.50
CA VAL A 160 17.95 -7.37 5.86
C VAL A 160 19.00 -8.49 5.90
N GLY A 161 18.82 -9.56 5.13
CA GLY A 161 19.83 -10.62 5.00
C GLY A 161 21.17 -10.18 4.36
N ASN A 162 21.22 -8.99 3.76
CA ASN A 162 22.41 -8.43 3.09
C ASN A 162 23.04 -7.24 3.84
N HIS A 163 22.65 -6.99 5.10
CA HIS A 163 23.35 -6.06 5.98
C HIS A 163 23.84 -6.82 7.21
N PRO A 164 25.17 -7.05 7.37
CA PRO A 164 25.69 -7.44 8.68
C PRO A 164 25.43 -6.26 9.63
N GLY A 165 24.92 -6.58 10.82
CA GLY A 165 24.68 -5.60 11.88
C GLY A 165 25.93 -4.88 12.36
#